data_AF-A0A6P1M992-F1
#
_entry.id   AF-A0A6P1M992-F1
#
_cell.length_a   1.000
_cell.length_b   1.000
_cell.length_c   1.000
_cell.angle_alpha   90.00
_cell.angle_beta   90.00
_cell.angle_gamma   90.00
#
_symmetry.space_group_name_H-M   'P 1'
#
loop_
_entity.id
_entity.type
_entity.pdbx_description
1 polymer ?
#
loop_
_entity_poly.entity_id
_entity_poly.type
_entity_poly.pdbx_seq_one_letter_code
_entity_poly.pdbx_strand_id
1 'polypeptide(L)' 'MKKVVEMEDDDWGQVIDGVTCRAEEYERTVQYHESGITDGDILEVKDAREAKNIAEHYREIIRKIRGQFGNG' A
#
# COMPACT_ATOMS: atom_id res chain seq x y z
N MET A 1 1.35 -16.26 -17.33
CA MET A 1 1.29 -15.30 -18.46
C MET A 1 1.62 -13.92 -17.92
N LYS A 2 2.68 -13.27 -18.42
CA LYS A 2 3.05 -11.90 -18.01
C LYS A 2 2.22 -10.93 -18.85
N LYS A 3 1.49 -10.01 -18.22
CA LYS A 3 0.82 -8.89 -18.89
C LYS A 3 1.70 -7.66 -18.74
N VAL A 4 1.85 -6.90 -19.82
CA VAL A 4 2.57 -5.62 -19.82
C VAL A 4 1.52 -4.52 -19.89
N VAL A 5 1.71 -3.49 -19.06
CA VAL A 5 0.91 -2.26 -19.07
C VAL A 5 1.90 -1.13 -19.30
N GLU A 6 1.66 -0.32 -20.31
CA GLU A 6 2.44 0.88 -20.63
C GLU A 6 1.62 2.11 -20.20
N MET A 7 2.27 3.03 -19.49
CA MET A 7 1.67 4.24 -18.94
C MET A 7 2.73 5.34 -18.96
N GLU A 8 2.30 6.60 -19.01
CA GLU A 8 3.22 7.74 -18.90
C GLU A 8 3.82 7.81 -17.49
N ASP A 9 4.96 8.50 -17.34
CA ASP A 9 5.65 8.61 -16.05
C ASP A 9 4.75 9.22 -14.95
N ASP A 10 3.96 10.23 -15.31
CA ASP A 10 3.00 10.88 -14.39
C ASP A 10 1.91 9.91 -13.94
N ASP A 11 1.41 9.07 -14.86
CA ASP A 11 0.40 8.06 -14.55
C ASP A 11 0.95 6.99 -13.61
N TRP A 12 2.22 6.58 -13.81
CA TRP A 12 2.91 5.70 -12.87
C TRP A 12 3.07 6.32 -11.48
N GLY A 13 3.34 7.63 -11.43
CA GLY A 13 3.32 8.41 -10.19
C GLY A 13 1.98 8.27 -9.46
N GLN A 14 0.87 8.50 -10.18
CA GLN A 14 -0.48 8.38 -9.61
C GLN A 14 -0.78 6.96 -9.09
N VAL A 15 -0.37 5.93 -9.82
CA VAL A 15 -0.55 4.53 -9.38
C VAL A 15 0.24 4.26 -8.10
N ILE A 16 1.51 4.68 -8.04
CA ILE A 16 2.35 4.51 -6.84
C ILE A 16 1.74 5.25 -5.65
N ASP A 17 1.26 6.47 -5.85
CA ASP A 17 0.66 7.29 -4.80
C ASP A 17 -0.65 6.66 -4.28
N GLY A 18 -1.53 6.20 -5.17
CA GLY A 18 -2.77 5.53 -4.78
C GLY A 18 -2.52 4.24 -3.98
N VAL A 19 -1.55 3.42 -4.41
CA VAL A 19 -1.16 2.20 -3.68
C VAL A 19 -0.50 2.54 -2.34
N THR A 20 0.29 3.61 -2.30
CA THR A 20 0.92 4.09 -1.06
C THR A 20 -0.12 4.55 -0.04
N CYS A 21 -1.12 5.31 -0.48
CA CYS A 21 -2.25 5.74 0.36
C CYS A 21 -2.99 4.55 0.97
N ARG A 22 -3.22 3.47 0.20
CA ARG A 22 -3.82 2.23 0.73
C ARG A 22 -2.93 1.55 1.77
N ALA A 23 -1.62 1.46 1.53
CA ALA A 23 -0.71 0.89 2.52
C ALA A 23 -0.78 1.65 3.85
N GLU A 24 -0.77 2.98 3.79
CA GLU A 24 -0.80 3.85 4.96
C GLU A 24 -2.11 3.77 5.76
N GLU A 25 -3.26 3.59 5.10
CA GLU A 25 -4.54 3.35 5.79
C GLU A 25 -4.54 2.03 6.56
N TYR A 26 -4.00 0.96 5.98
CA TYR A 26 -3.84 -0.30 6.69
C TYR A 26 -2.82 -0.18 7.83
N GLU A 27 -1.73 0.56 7.65
CA GLU A 27 -0.77 0.85 8.73
C GLU A 27 -1.43 1.62 9.89
N ARG A 28 -2.30 2.60 9.62
CA ARG A 28 -3.12 3.25 10.65
C ARG A 28 -4.09 2.29 11.33
N THR A 29 -4.69 1.38 10.56
CA THR A 29 -5.59 0.35 11.09
C THR A 29 -4.85 -0.59 12.04
N VAL A 30 -3.59 -0.95 11.74
CA VAL A 30 -2.71 -1.68 12.68
C VAL A 30 -2.53 -0.90 13.98
N GLN A 31 -2.16 0.38 13.89
CA GLN A 31 -1.97 1.24 15.06
C GLN A 31 -3.25 1.33 15.91
N TYR A 32 -4.42 1.40 15.28
CA TYR A 32 -5.70 1.37 16.00
C TYR A 32 -5.90 0.06 16.77
N HIS A 33 -5.68 -1.09 16.15
CA HIS A 33 -5.82 -2.38 16.85
C HIS A 33 -4.81 -2.56 17.99
N GLU A 34 -3.62 -1.95 17.90
CA GLU A 34 -2.57 -2.04 18.92
C GLU A 34 -2.76 -1.03 20.06
N SER A 35 -3.25 0.16 19.76
CA SER A 35 -3.33 1.29 20.72
C SER A 35 -4.74 1.66 21.15
N GLY A 36 -5.76 1.27 20.40
CA GLY A 36 -7.15 1.71 20.55
C GLY A 36 -7.43 3.13 20.07
N ILE A 37 -6.44 3.83 19.50
CA ILE A 37 -6.54 5.23 19.08
C ILE A 37 -6.42 5.30 17.56
N THR A 38 -7.25 6.14 16.94
CA THR A 38 -7.17 6.44 15.51
C THR A 38 -7.33 7.94 15.27
N ASP A 39 -6.60 8.46 14.29
CA ASP A 39 -6.83 9.78 13.72
C ASP A 39 -7.40 9.58 12.31
N GLY A 40 -8.73 9.40 12.26
CA GLY A 40 -9.48 9.12 11.03
C GLY A 40 -10.10 7.73 10.95
N ASP A 41 -10.51 7.37 9.73
CA ASP A 41 -11.22 6.12 9.45
C ASP A 41 -10.31 4.90 9.57
N ILE A 42 -10.88 3.80 10.04
CA ILE A 42 -10.24 2.48 10.12
C ILE A 42 -10.83 1.55 9.07
N LEU A 43 -10.00 0.69 8.51
CA LEU A 43 -10.44 -0.28 7.51
C LEU A 43 -11.03 -1.53 8.16
N GLU A 44 -11.96 -2.17 7.48
CA GLU A 44 -12.59 -3.41 7.95
C GLU A 44 -11.61 -4.58 7.84
N VAL A 45 -11.13 -5.06 8.99
CA VAL A 45 -10.28 -6.23 9.14
C VAL A 45 -10.63 -6.95 10.44
N LYS A 46 -10.21 -8.21 10.57
CA LYS A 46 -10.38 -9.02 11.78
C LYS A 46 -9.48 -8.58 12.92
N ASP A 47 -8.21 -8.28 12.63
CA ASP A 47 -7.20 -7.95 13.64
C ASP A 47 -6.00 -7.18 13.04
N ALA A 48 -5.10 -6.72 13.93
CA ALA A 48 -3.86 -6.04 13.56
C ALA A 48 -2.99 -6.84 12.59
N ARG A 49 -2.97 -8.17 12.71
CA ARG A 49 -2.13 -9.02 11.88
C ARG A 49 -2.65 -9.05 10.45
N GLU A 50 -3.95 -9.13 10.26
CA GLU A 50 -4.56 -9.02 8.93
C GLU A 50 -4.25 -7.68 8.28
N ALA A 51 -4.49 -6.56 8.97
CA ALA A 51 -4.15 -5.23 8.45
C ALA A 51 -2.67 -5.10 8.09
N LYS A 52 -1.77 -5.61 8.96
CA LYS A 52 -0.32 -5.58 8.71
C LYS A 52 0.06 -6.37 7.46
N ASN A 53 -0.47 -7.57 7.29
CA ASN A 53 -0.19 -8.39 6.11
C ASN A 53 -0.64 -7.67 4.82
N ILE A 54 -1.78 -6.98 4.86
CA ILE A 54 -2.29 -6.24 3.70
C ILE A 54 -1.41 -5.01 3.40
N ALA A 55 -1.04 -4.24 4.42
CA ALA A 55 -0.10 -3.13 4.27
C ALA A 55 1.24 -3.59 3.65
N GLU A 56 1.82 -4.66 4.19
CA GLU A 56 3.05 -5.26 3.67
C GLU A 56 2.90 -5.70 2.20
N HIS A 57 1.74 -6.26 1.83
CA HIS A 57 1.46 -6.62 0.45
C HIS A 57 1.46 -5.41 -0.49
N TYR A 58 0.82 -4.30 -0.11
CA TYR A 58 0.87 -3.06 -0.90
C TYR A 58 2.29 -2.50 -0.99
N ARG A 59 3.06 -2.53 0.10
CA ARG A 59 4.49 -2.14 0.09
C ARG A 59 5.31 -3.03 -0.85
N GLU A 60 5.03 -4.33 -0.91
CA GLU A 60 5.68 -5.25 -1.84
C GLU A 60 5.33 -4.92 -3.29
N ILE A 61 4.07 -4.58 -3.59
CA ILE A 61 3.64 -4.12 -4.92
C ILE A 61 4.42 -2.86 -5.31
N ILE A 62 4.50 -1.85 -4.44
CA ILE A 62 5.26 -0.62 -4.69
C ILE A 62 6.72 -0.94 -4.96
N ARG A 63 7.34 -1.83 -4.19
CA ARG A 63 8.73 -2.26 -4.40
C ARG A 63 8.92 -2.91 -5.77
N LYS A 64 7.97 -3.76 -6.20
CA LYS A 64 7.99 -4.42 -7.52
C LYS A 64 7.79 -3.43 -8.66
N ILE A 65 6.96 -2.41 -8.49
CA ILE A 65 6.76 -1.35 -9.50
C ILE A 65 8.02 -0.49 -9.57
N ARG A 66 8.52 0.02 -8.43
CA ARG A 66 9.76 0.82 -8.36
C ARG A 66 10.97 0.11 -8.95
N GLY A 67 11.10 -1.19 -8.71
CA GLY A 67 12.18 -2.01 -9.29
C GLY A 67 12.14 -2.14 -10.82
N GLN A 68 11.02 -1.81 -11.47
CA GLN A 68 10.92 -1.83 -12.94
C GLN A 68 11.48 -0.55 -13.59
N PHE A 69 11.55 0.57 -12.85
CA PHE A 69 12.10 1.82 -13.37
C PHE A 69 13.64 1.89 -13.31
N GLY A 70 14.29 0.87 -12.72
CA GLY A 70 15.73 0.89 -12.47
C GLY A 70 16.09 1.91 -11.36
N ASN A 71 17.16 1.64 -10.60
CA ASN A 71 17.69 2.64 -9.68
C ASN A 71 18.05 3.90 -10.48
N GLY A 72 17.43 5.04 -10.16
CA GLY A 72 18.12 6.32 -10.24
C GLY A 72 19.25 6.36 -9.22
#